data_AF-A0AA97MXT9-F1
#
_entry.id   AF-A0AA97MXT9-F1
#
_cell.length_a   1.000
_cell.length_b   1.000
_cell.length_c   1.000
_cell.angle_alpha   90.00
_cell.angle_beta   90.00
_cell.angle_gamma   90.00
#
_symmetry.space_group_name_H-M   'P 1'
#
loop_
_entity.id
_entity.type
_entity.pdbx_description
1 polymer ?
#
loop_
_entity_poly.entity_id
_entity_poly.type
_entity_poly.pdbx_seq_one_letter_code
_entity_poly.pdbx_strand_id
1 'polypeptide(L)' 'PPPRCPRPSEAIFGILRELGGPGGRALPLPHALGVLGARGFTPAQVGAALDEYEELNVLQVNPARTWVTFV' A
#
# COMPACT_ATOMS: atom_id res chain seq x y z
N PRO A 1 -6.75 0.86 26.50
CA PRO A 1 -6.27 0.96 25.10
C PRO A 1 -7.10 1.97 24.31
N PRO A 2 -6.51 3.04 23.74
CA PRO A 2 -7.29 3.92 22.88
C PRO A 2 -7.81 3.09 21.69
N PRO A 3 -9.02 3.35 21.19
CA PRO A 3 -9.46 2.78 19.92
C PRO A 3 -8.41 3.24 18.91
N ARG A 4 -7.65 2.29 18.35
CA ARG A 4 -6.70 2.60 17.29
C ARG A 4 -7.56 3.04 16.10
N CYS A 5 -7.78 4.35 15.95
CA CYS A 5 -8.22 4.87 14.66
C CYS A 5 -7.20 4.33 13.66
N PRO A 6 -7.59 3.45 12.72
CA PRO A 6 -6.64 2.85 11.81
C PRO A 6 -5.95 4.00 11.09
N ARG A 7 -4.61 4.01 11.16
CA ARG A 7 -3.84 5.03 10.46
C ARG A 7 -4.16 4.91 8.97
N PRO A 8 -4.16 6.03 8.21
CA PRO A 8 -4.38 5.96 6.76
C PRO A 8 -3.47 4.92 6.09
N SER A 9 -2.23 4.75 6.59
CA SER A 9 -1.29 3.73 6.12
C SER A 9 -1.78 2.30 6.34
N GLU A 10 -2.37 1.98 7.49
CA GLU A 10 -2.93 0.65 7.78
C GLU A 10 -4.12 0.31 6.85
N ALA A 11 -4.98 1.30 6.58
CA ALA A 11 -6.09 1.13 5.65
C ALA A 11 -5.60 0.94 4.20
N ILE A 12 -4.61 1.73 3.78
CA ILE A 12 -3.97 1.61 2.46
C ILE A 12 -3.34 0.22 2.31
N PHE A 13 -2.58 -0.22 3.32
CA PHE A 13 -1.93 -1.52 3.29
C PHE A 13 -2.92 -2.68 3.25
N GLY A 14 -4.02 -2.61 3.99
CA GLY A 14 -5.09 -3.60 3.93
C GLY A 14 -5.62 -3.78 2.50
N ILE A 15 -5.90 -2.66 1.82
CA ILE A 15 -6.34 -2.66 0.42
C ILE A 15 -5.25 -3.21 -0.51
N LEU A 16 -3.99 -2.77 -0.36
CA LEU A 16 -2.88 -3.28 -1.17
C LEU A 16 -2.75 -4.80 -1.03
N ARG A 17 -2.92 -5.32 0.18
CA ARG A 17 -2.83 -6.75 0.46
C ARG A 17 -4.03 -7.52 -0.11
N GLU A 18 -5.24 -6.95 -0.05
CA GLU A 18 -6.41 -7.51 -0.74
C GLU A 18 -6.20 -7.57 -2.25
N LEU A 19 -5.62 -6.52 -2.85
CA LEU A 19 -5.32 -6.45 -4.28
C LEU A 19 -4.20 -7.41 -4.71
N GLY A 20 -3.19 -7.61 -3.85
CA GLY A 20 -2.20 -8.66 -4.05
C GLY A 20 -2.82 -10.06 -3.99
N GLY A 21 -3.90 -10.23 -3.22
CA GLY A 21 -4.55 -11.52 -3.03
C GLY A 21 -3.74 -12.47 -2.14
N PRO A 22 -4.32 -13.62 -1.76
CA PRO A 22 -3.67 -14.59 -0.90
C PRO A 22 -2.45 -15.21 -1.61
N GLY A 23 -1.25 -14.80 -1.21
CA GLY A 23 0.03 -15.26 -1.79
C GLY A 23 0.55 -14.40 -2.94
N GLY A 24 -0.10 -13.28 -3.27
CA GLY A 24 0.43 -12.34 -4.25
C GLY A 24 1.66 -11.66 -3.73
N ARG A 25 2.81 -12.02 -4.30
CA ARG A 25 4.08 -11.39 -3.99
C ARG A 25 4.19 -9.99 -4.55
N ALA A 26 3.46 -9.63 -5.61
CA ALA A 26 3.57 -8.30 -6.20
C ALA A 26 2.28 -7.87 -6.89
N LEU A 27 2.06 -6.56 -6.95
CA LEU A 27 0.99 -5.93 -7.71
C LEU A 27 1.44 -4.66 -8.44
N PRO A 28 0.77 -4.27 -9.53
CA PRO A 28 1.06 -3.01 -10.21
C PRO A 28 0.63 -1.81 -9.34
N LEU A 29 1.56 -0.89 -9.08
CA LEU A 29 1.27 0.34 -8.32
C LEU A 29 0.21 1.22 -8.99
N PRO A 30 0.17 1.41 -10.33
CA PRO A 30 -0.88 2.18 -10.99
C PRO A 30 -2.28 1.60 -10.75
N HIS A 31 -2.40 0.28 -10.67
CA HIS A 31 -3.67 -0.38 -10.37
C HIS A 31 -4.11 -0.10 -8.93
N ALA A 32 -3.19 -0.23 -7.97
CA ALA A 32 -3.43 0.13 -6.58
C ALA A 32 -3.83 1.60 -6.42
N LEU A 33 -3.12 2.52 -7.06
CA LEU A 33 -3.43 3.95 -7.02
C LEU A 33 -4.83 4.25 -7.56
N GLY A 34 -5.27 3.54 -8.61
CA GLY A 34 -6.64 3.66 -9.12
C GLY A 34 -7.69 3.24 -8.10
N VAL A 35 -7.50 2.09 -7.44
CA VAL A 35 -8.42 1.58 -6.41
C VAL A 35 -8.41 2.46 -5.16
N LEU A 36 -7.23 2.84 -4.69
CA LEU A 36 -7.04 3.72 -3.52
C LEU A 36 -7.61 5.12 -3.79
N GLY A 37 -7.41 5.65 -5.00
CA GLY A 37 -8.03 6.89 -5.45
C GLY A 37 -9.56 6.81 -5.47
N ALA A 38 -10.12 5.70 -5.94
CA ALA A 38 -11.58 5.47 -5.88
C ALA A 38 -12.13 5.38 -4.44
N ARG A 39 -11.27 5.01 -3.48
CA ARG A 39 -11.59 5.01 -2.03
C ARG A 39 -11.38 6.38 -1.36
N GLY A 40 -10.86 7.37 -2.07
CA GLY A 40 -10.62 8.73 -1.58
C GLY A 40 -9.21 8.99 -1.03
N PHE A 41 -8.28 8.05 -1.20
CA PHE A 41 -6.88 8.26 -0.82
C PHE A 41 -6.13 9.05 -1.89
N THR A 42 -5.27 9.96 -1.44
CA THR A 42 -4.40 10.72 -2.34
C THR A 42 -3.12 9.95 -2.67
N PRO A 43 -2.50 10.16 -3.84
CA PRO A 43 -1.22 9.53 -4.18
C PRO A 43 -0.12 9.82 -3.15
N ALA A 44 -0.15 10.99 -2.51
CA ALA A 44 0.79 11.35 -1.45
C ALA A 44 0.61 10.49 -0.19
N GLN A 45 -0.62 10.20 0.22
CA GLN A 45 -0.90 9.29 1.34
C GLN A 45 -0.47 7.85 1.02
N VAL A 46 -0.69 7.40 -0.22
CA VAL A 46 -0.24 6.07 -0.66
C VAL A 46 1.28 6.00 -0.70
N GLY A 47 1.96 7.01 -1.23
CA GLY A 47 3.42 7.10 -1.20
C GLY A 47 3.98 7.04 0.21
N ALA A 48 3.45 7.86 1.13
CA ALA A 48 3.89 7.86 2.52
C ALA A 48 3.67 6.50 3.21
N ALA A 49 2.57 5.81 2.92
CA ALA A 49 2.34 4.46 3.43
C ALA A 49 3.35 3.47 2.87
N LEU A 50 3.60 3.50 1.56
CA LEU A 50 4.59 2.62 0.91
C LEU A 50 5.99 2.83 1.51
N ASP A 51 6.41 4.09 1.68
CA ASP A 51 7.71 4.41 2.27
C ASP A 51 7.79 3.91 3.73
N GLU A 52 6.73 4.08 4.56
CA GLU A 52 6.66 3.54 5.93
C GLU A 52 6.82 2.00 5.96
N TYR A 53 6.13 1.28 5.07
CA TYR A 53 6.21 -0.19 5.02
C TYR A 53 7.49 -0.71 4.35
N GLU A 54 8.13 0.09 3.49
CA GLU A 54 9.43 -0.19 2.91
C GLU A 54 10.54 -0.08 3.97
N GLU A 55 10.49 0.94 4.83
CA GLU A 55 11.38 1.07 5.99
C GLU A 55 11.23 -0.11 6.98
N LEU A 56 10.00 -0.61 7.14
CA LEU A 56 9.70 -1.79 7.96
C LEU A 56 10.03 -3.13 7.27
N ASN A 57 10.52 -3.10 6.03
CA ASN A 57 10.87 -4.28 5.24
C ASN A 57 9.70 -5.26 5.02
N VAL A 58 8.49 -4.72 4.92
CA VAL A 58 7.24 -5.46 4.69
C VAL A 58 6.91 -5.51 3.19
N LEU A 59 7.27 -4.47 2.45
CA LEU A 59 7.13 -4.39 1.00
C LEU A 59 8.34 -3.67 0.39
N GLN A 60 8.48 -3.78 -0.92
CA GLN A 60 9.45 -3.05 -1.72
C GLN A 60 8.75 -2.46 -2.95
N VAL A 61 9.08 -1.21 -3.27
CA VAL A 61 8.61 -0.57 -4.50
C VAL A 61 9.75 -0.57 -5.50
N ASN A 62 9.48 -0.94 -6.75
CA ASN A 62 10.53 -0.88 -7.76
C ASN A 62 10.97 0.58 -8.00
N PRO A 63 12.22 0.83 -8.44
CA PRO A 63 12.71 2.20 -8.68
C PRO A 63 11.86 3.00 -9.68
N ALA A 64 11.20 2.32 -10.61
CA ALA A 64 10.28 2.94 -11.57
C ALA A 64 8.91 3.29 -10.98
N ARG A 65 8.62 2.93 -9.71
CA ARG A 65 7.33 3.11 -9.02
C ARG A 65 6.13 2.63 -9.84
N THR A 66 6.28 1.46 -10.47
CA THR A 66 5.24 0.78 -11.24
C THR A 66 4.79 -0.53 -10.62
N TRP A 67 5.56 -1.09 -9.69
CA TRP A 67 5.27 -2.36 -9.03
C TRP A 67 5.59 -2.29 -7.53
N VAL A 68 4.70 -2.86 -6.72
CA VAL A 68 4.88 -3.10 -5.28
C VAL A 68 5.02 -4.59 -5.06
N THR A 69 6.05 -5.01 -4.35
CA THR A 69 6.34 -6.40 -3.99
C THR A 69 6.25 -6.55 -2.48
N PHE A 70 5.47 -7.51 -1.97
CA PHE A 70 5.46 -7.85 -0.54
C PHE A 70 6.59 -8.83 -0.22
N VAL A 71 7.29 -8.58 0.89
CA VAL A 71 8.40 -9.40 1.40
C VAL A 71 7.86 -10.47 2.36
#